data_AF-R5KS93-F1
#
_entry.id   AF-R5KS93-F1
#
_cell.length_a   1.000
_cell.length_b   1.000
_cell.length_c   1.000
_cell.angle_alpha   90.00
_cell.angle_beta   90.00
_cell.angle_gamma   90.00
#
_symmetry.space_group_name_H-M   'P 1'
#
loop_
_entity.id
_entity.type
_entity.pdbx_description
1 polymer ?
#
loop_
_entity_poly.entity_id
_entity_poly.type
_entity_poly.pdbx_seq_one_letter_code
_entity_poly.pdbx_strand_id
1 'polypeptide(L)'
;MACIPFVTCLKAIFVECIRLIICRLYSTILIMGIRKIQNELGRRLKGLRTQKGLTQEDVAHEVKISRDHLSNIENGKHPINIKNLYKLAEFFEVDMKYFF
;
A
#
# COMPACT_ATOMS: atom_id res chain seq x y z
N MET A 1 42.90 24.24 26.76
CA MET A 1 41.55 24.78 27.07
C MET A 1 40.64 24.50 25.88
N ALA A 2 39.88 23.41 25.93
CA ALA A 2 38.98 22.99 24.85
C ALA A 2 37.57 23.55 25.14
N CYS A 3 37.25 24.71 24.57
CA CYS A 3 35.90 25.27 24.57
C CYS A 3 35.20 24.94 23.25
N ILE A 4 34.83 23.68 23.03
CA ILE A 4 33.93 23.29 21.95
C ILE A 4 32.97 22.17 22.42
N PRO A 5 31.87 22.47 23.14
CA PRO A 5 30.79 21.47 23.17
C PRO A 5 29.36 21.99 22.98
N PHE A 6 29.13 23.30 22.76
CA PHE A 6 27.75 23.82 22.64
C PHE A 6 27.27 23.93 21.17
N VAL A 7 28.12 24.46 20.29
CA VAL A 7 27.75 24.73 18.89
C VAL A 7 27.63 23.45 18.05
N THR A 8 28.42 22.42 18.37
CA THR A 8 28.36 21.10 17.71
C THR A 8 27.12 20.30 18.11
N CYS A 9 26.70 20.40 19.37
CA CYS A 9 25.48 19.76 19.88
C CYS A 9 24.22 20.39 19.27
N LEU A 10 24.15 21.73 19.18
CA LEU A 10 23.00 22.43 18.59
C LEU A 10 22.85 22.14 17.08
N LYS A 11 23.96 22.03 16.34
CA LYS A 11 23.94 21.59 14.93
C LYS A 11 23.46 20.14 14.78
N ALA A 12 23.86 19.24 15.68
CA ALA A 12 23.41 17.85 15.67
C ALA A 12 21.90 17.73 15.95
N ILE A 13 21.38 18.48 16.93
CA ILE A 13 19.95 18.56 17.22
C ILE A 13 19.18 19.12 16.03
N PHE A 14 19.69 20.15 15.37
CA PHE A 14 19.05 20.73 14.19
C PHE A 14 19.00 19.76 13.00
N VAL A 15 20.08 19.01 12.75
CA VAL A 15 20.12 17.97 11.70
C VAL A 15 19.18 16.81 12.04
N GLU A 16 19.10 16.39 13.30
CA GLU A 16 18.18 15.32 13.72
C GLU A 16 16.71 15.78 13.69
N CYS A 17 16.42 17.03 14.07
CA CYS A 17 15.10 17.63 13.91
C CYS A 17 14.69 17.73 12.44
N ILE A 18 15.60 18.19 11.56
CA ILE A 18 15.35 18.20 10.11
C ILE A 18 15.10 16.78 9.60
N ARG A 19 15.90 15.78 10.02
CA ARG A 19 15.70 14.38 9.67
C ARG A 19 14.32 13.87 10.07
N LEU A 20 13.85 14.19 11.29
CA LEU A 20 12.53 13.80 11.78
C LEU A 20 11.38 14.53 11.06
N ILE A 21 11.55 15.81 10.74
CA ILE A 21 10.56 16.63 10.01
C ILE A 21 10.46 16.17 8.56
N ILE A 22 11.60 16.00 7.88
CA ILE A 22 11.66 15.43 6.52
C ILE A 22 11.05 14.04 6.50
N CYS A 23 11.38 13.16 7.47
CA CYS A 23 10.80 11.83 7.55
C CYS A 23 9.27 11.87 7.71
N ARG A 24 8.72 12.77 8.53
CA ARG A 24 7.27 12.96 8.69
C ARG A 24 6.60 13.53 7.44
N LEU A 25 7.25 14.46 6.73
CA LEU A 25 6.72 15.05 5.51
C LEU A 25 6.76 14.08 4.32
N TYR A 26 7.83 13.29 4.18
CA TYR A 26 7.91 12.22 3.19
C TYR A 26 6.93 11.09 3.50
N SER A 27 6.74 10.73 4.79
CA SER A 27 5.76 9.69 5.14
C SER A 27 4.35 10.12 4.79
N THR A 28 3.93 11.34 5.10
CA THR A 28 2.55 11.78 4.79
C THR A 28 2.30 11.88 3.29
N ILE A 29 3.19 12.51 2.52
CA ILE A 29 3.01 12.73 1.08
C ILE A 29 3.09 11.41 0.30
N LEU A 30 4.08 10.55 0.59
CA LEU A 30 4.26 9.28 -0.11
C LEU A 30 3.13 8.28 0.21
N ILE A 31 2.71 8.21 1.48
CA ILE A 31 1.64 7.30 1.92
C ILE A 31 0.30 7.74 1.32
N MET A 32 0.09 9.02 1.01
CA MET A 32 -1.12 9.46 0.28
C MET A 32 -1.13 9.00 -1.18
N GLY A 33 0.01 9.06 -1.89
CA GLY A 33 0.11 8.62 -3.29
C GLY A 33 -0.13 7.11 -3.46
N ILE A 34 0.50 6.30 -2.61
CA ILE A 34 0.37 4.83 -2.64
C ILE A 34 -1.07 4.41 -2.35
N ARG A 35 -1.75 5.08 -1.40
CA ARG A 35 -3.16 4.79 -1.08
C ARG A 35 -4.09 5.02 -2.27
N LYS A 36 -3.82 6.02 -3.13
CA LYS A 36 -4.64 6.26 -4.33
C LYS A 36 -4.57 5.09 -5.31
N ILE A 37 -3.38 4.52 -5.52
CA ILE A 37 -3.17 3.35 -6.39
C ILE A 37 -3.87 2.12 -5.80
N GLN A 38 -3.74 1.89 -4.49
CA GLN A 38 -4.40 0.78 -3.80
C GLN A 38 -5.93 0.85 -3.92
N ASN A 39 -6.51 2.04 -3.75
CA ASN A 39 -7.95 2.24 -3.89
C ASN A 39 -8.43 1.99 -5.32
N GLU A 40 -7.66 2.40 -6.33
CA GLU A 40 -8.01 2.16 -7.73
C GLU A 40 -7.97 0.67 -8.08
N LEU A 41 -6.90 -0.02 -7.70
CA LEU A 41 -6.76 -1.46 -7.86
C LEU A 41 -7.91 -2.21 -7.17
N GLY A 42 -8.20 -1.87 -5.91
CA GLY A 42 -9.28 -2.47 -5.14
C GLY A 42 -10.65 -2.27 -5.79
N ARG A 43 -10.91 -1.09 -6.37
CA ARG A 43 -12.15 -0.81 -7.12
C ARG A 43 -12.26 -1.64 -8.38
N ARG A 44 -11.19 -1.74 -9.19
CA ARG A 44 -11.19 -2.57 -10.41
C ARG A 44 -11.40 -4.06 -10.09
N LEU A 45 -10.76 -4.55 -9.04
CA LEU A 45 -10.92 -5.93 -8.55
C LEU A 45 -12.36 -6.20 -8.11
N LYS A 46 -12.94 -5.31 -7.29
CA LYS A 46 -14.33 -5.41 -6.85
C LYS A 46 -15.28 -5.41 -8.05
N GLY A 47 -15.01 -4.57 -9.05
CA GLY A 47 -15.76 -4.51 -10.31
C GLY A 47 -15.81 -5.86 -11.02
N LEU A 48 -14.65 -6.47 -11.29
CA LEU A 48 -14.54 -7.80 -11.92
C LEU A 48 -15.33 -8.86 -11.13
N ARG A 49 -15.18 -8.88 -9.81
CA ARG A 49 -15.90 -9.81 -8.95
C ARG A 49 -17.41 -9.65 -9.07
N THR A 50 -17.91 -8.41 -8.98
CA THR A 50 -19.35 -8.13 -9.07
C THR A 50 -19.92 -8.40 -10.46
N GLN A 51 -19.15 -8.15 -11.52
CA GLN A 51 -19.57 -8.45 -12.90
C GLN A 51 -19.76 -9.95 -13.13
N LYS A 52 -18.93 -10.79 -12.48
CA LYS A 52 -19.07 -12.26 -12.51
C LYS A 52 -20.08 -12.80 -11.48
N GLY A 53 -20.74 -11.94 -10.69
CA GLY A 53 -21.74 -12.36 -9.69
C GLY A 53 -21.16 -13.10 -8.48
N LEU A 54 -19.86 -12.97 -8.21
CA LEU A 54 -19.16 -13.73 -7.18
C LEU A 54 -19.17 -13.02 -5.82
N THR A 55 -19.22 -13.79 -4.73
CA THR A 55 -19.02 -13.27 -3.38
C THR A 55 -17.52 -13.11 -3.08
N GLN A 56 -17.19 -12.36 -2.03
CA GLN A 56 -15.80 -12.28 -1.56
C GLN A 56 -15.28 -13.64 -1.08
N GLU A 57 -16.16 -14.50 -0.53
CA GLU A 57 -15.78 -15.83 -0.07
C GLU A 57 -15.37 -16.72 -1.25
N ASP A 58 -16.14 -16.69 -2.35
CA ASP A 58 -15.86 -17.50 -3.55
C ASP A 58 -14.47 -17.21 -4.13
N VAL A 59 -14.15 -15.92 -4.29
CA VAL A 59 -12.85 -15.49 -4.84
C VAL A 59 -11.71 -15.78 -3.85
N ALA A 60 -11.94 -15.56 -2.56
CA ALA A 60 -10.93 -15.79 -1.53
C ALA A 60 -10.57 -17.28 -1.45
N HIS A 61 -11.57 -18.16 -1.52
CA HIS A 61 -11.40 -19.60 -1.54
C HIS A 61 -10.58 -20.04 -2.77
N GLU A 62 -10.94 -19.59 -3.97
CA GLU A 62 -10.26 -19.98 -5.21
C GLU A 62 -8.80 -19.51 -5.25
N VAL A 63 -8.55 -18.27 -4.83
CA VAL A 63 -7.21 -17.66 -4.85
C VAL A 63 -6.35 -18.08 -3.64
N LYS A 64 -6.95 -18.81 -2.70
CA LYS A 64 -6.33 -19.29 -1.44
C LYS A 64 -5.81 -18.14 -0.59
N ILE A 65 -6.66 -17.15 -0.34
CA ILE A 65 -6.44 -16.05 0.61
C ILE A 65 -7.63 -15.96 1.57
N SER A 66 -7.50 -15.25 2.70
CA SER A 66 -8.65 -15.06 3.58
C SER A 66 -9.65 -14.06 2.98
N ARG A 67 -10.95 -14.25 3.24
CA ARG A 67 -12.00 -13.30 2.86
C ARG A 67 -11.70 -11.89 3.37
N ASP A 68 -11.20 -11.76 4.60
CA ASP A 68 -10.81 -10.47 5.17
C ASP A 68 -9.64 -9.83 4.43
N HIS A 69 -8.66 -10.62 3.99
CA HIS A 69 -7.56 -10.10 3.19
C HIS A 69 -8.08 -9.57 1.84
N LEU A 70 -8.95 -10.32 1.17
CA LEU A 70 -9.59 -9.86 -0.07
C LEU A 70 -10.41 -8.58 0.16
N SER A 71 -11.24 -8.54 1.21
CA SER A 71 -12.03 -7.36 1.55
C SER A 71 -11.16 -6.12 1.82
N ASN A 72 -10.04 -6.32 2.52
CA ASN A 72 -9.09 -5.25 2.78
C ASN A 72 -8.39 -4.74 1.50
N ILE A 73 -8.12 -5.61 0.54
CA ILE A 73 -7.60 -5.23 -0.78
C ILE A 73 -8.65 -4.45 -1.57
N GLU A 74 -9.89 -4.95 -1.65
CA GLU A 74 -10.99 -4.28 -2.37
C GLU A 74 -11.29 -2.86 -1.82
N ASN A 75 -11.06 -2.65 -0.53
CA ASN A 75 -11.25 -1.37 0.13
C ASN A 75 -9.97 -0.50 0.19
N GLY A 76 -8.87 -0.94 -0.46
CA GLY A 76 -7.59 -0.22 -0.49
C GLY A 76 -6.91 -0.04 0.88
N LYS A 77 -7.31 -0.84 1.87
CA LYS A 77 -6.74 -0.80 3.23
C LYS A 77 -5.40 -1.53 3.31
N HIS A 78 -5.21 -2.54 2.46
CA HIS A 78 -3.99 -3.33 2.41
C HIS A 78 -3.41 -3.40 0.99
N PRO A 79 -2.08 -3.29 0.83
CA PRO A 79 -1.43 -3.60 -0.42
C PRO A 79 -1.62 -5.09 -0.75
N ILE A 80 -1.77 -5.37 -2.03
CA ILE A 80 -1.68 -6.72 -2.55
C ILE A 80 -0.23 -7.02 -2.95
N ASN A 81 0.25 -8.23 -2.65
CA ASN A 81 1.55 -8.69 -3.16
C ASN A 81 1.42 -9.20 -4.60
N ILE A 82 2.55 -9.23 -5.33
CA ILE A 82 2.58 -9.62 -6.76
C ILE A 82 2.04 -11.04 -6.97
N LYS A 83 2.35 -11.98 -6.06
CA LYS A 83 1.89 -13.37 -6.16
C LYS A 83 0.36 -13.49 -6.12
N ASN A 84 -0.29 -12.78 -5.20
CA ASN A 84 -1.75 -12.77 -5.08
C ASN A 84 -2.39 -11.99 -6.23
N LEU A 85 -1.76 -10.91 -6.70
CA LEU A 85 -2.22 -10.17 -7.87
C LEU A 85 -2.20 -11.05 -9.13
N TYR A 86 -1.12 -11.81 -9.33
CA TYR A 86 -1.00 -12.75 -10.43
C TYR A 86 -2.09 -13.83 -10.40
N LYS A 87 -2.33 -14.44 -9.23
CA LYS A 87 -3.43 -15.42 -9.08
C LYS A 87 -4.81 -14.82 -9.39
N LEU A 88 -5.07 -13.57 -8.99
CA LEU A 88 -6.31 -12.90 -9.32
C LEU A 88 -6.40 -12.63 -10.83
N ALA A 89 -5.30 -12.24 -11.46
CA ALA A 89 -5.24 -12.03 -12.91
C ALA A 89 -5.55 -13.34 -13.66
N GLU A 90 -4.96 -14.47 -13.24
CA GLU A 90 -5.26 -15.80 -13.78
C GLU A 90 -6.73 -16.18 -13.55
N PHE A 91 -7.23 -16.03 -12.33
CA PHE A 91 -8.63 -16.36 -11.99
C PHE A 91 -9.66 -15.55 -12.78
N PHE A 92 -9.38 -14.26 -13.00
CA PHE A 92 -10.28 -13.39 -13.77
C PHE A 92 -10.03 -13.45 -15.28
N GLU A 93 -8.99 -14.14 -15.74
CA GLU A 93 -8.53 -14.21 -17.14
C GLU A 93 -8.21 -12.82 -17.72
N VAL A 94 -7.51 -11.99 -16.94
CA VAL A 94 -7.10 -10.64 -17.34
C VAL A 94 -5.58 -10.49 -17.28
N ASP A 95 -5.02 -9.61 -18.10
CA ASP A 95 -3.61 -9.23 -17.99
C ASP A 95 -3.37 -8.47 -16.67
N MET A 96 -2.21 -8.65 -16.02
CA MET A 96 -1.82 -7.87 -14.84
C MET A 96 -1.90 -6.35 -15.07
N LYS A 97 -1.70 -5.89 -16.30
CA LYS A 97 -1.86 -4.48 -16.71
C LYS A 97 -3.26 -3.93 -16.44
N TYR A 98 -4.28 -4.79 -16.37
CA TYR A 98 -5.65 -4.38 -16.07
C TYR A 98 -5.77 -3.67 -14.70
N PHE A 99 -4.88 -3.94 -13.75
CA PHE A 99 -4.95 -3.38 -12.40
C PHE A 99 -4.26 -2.01 -12.22
N PHE A 100 -3.59 -1.49 -13.26
CA PHE A 100 -2.81 -0.24 -13.21
C PHE A 100 -3.31 0.81 -14.21
#